data_AF-A0A4D7B9X6-F1
#
_entry.id   AF-A0A4D7B9X6-F1
#
_cell.length_a   1.000
_cell.length_b   1.000
_cell.length_c   1.000
_cell.angle_alpha   90.00
_cell.angle_beta   90.00
_cell.angle_gamma   90.00
#
_symmetry.space_group_name_H-M   'P 1'
#
loop_
_entity.id
_entity.type
_entity.pdbx_description
1 polymer ?
#
loop_
_entity_poly.entity_id
_entity_poly.type
_entity_poly.pdbx_seq_one_letter_code
_entity_poly.pdbx_strand_id
1 'polypeptide(L)'
;MTATKPIREILPGTVADAVATVGAMGRVMLAASAGGATHERIGPVAAVRHEAGTLRLSGEAHDALIDLAVIVSVVADRSGRMKDRVLPRLELLDAAGETAFSLICLDGLEPFDKAIEGLGAGTVLPEKARQTAVEPGPAPAGDDPGANLLEAARAGGEAVTVLFRCTGLEQTWTGIIGEVKPAMGFLNIIQPDFHLHLKDHAVAHWRRDASDGAIAFHAEAADGSALGLVLSGPGSAFAGA
;
A
#
# COMPACT_ATOMS: atom_id res chain seq x y z
N MET A 1 -27.10 -3.42 -26.22
CA MET A 1 -25.77 -4.05 -26.25
C MET A 1 -24.85 -3.10 -25.52
N THR A 2 -24.50 -3.38 -24.27
CA THR A 2 -23.51 -2.60 -23.53
C THR A 2 -22.15 -2.84 -24.22
N ALA A 3 -21.51 -1.77 -24.69
CA ALA A 3 -20.17 -1.87 -25.25
C ALA A 3 -19.25 -2.49 -24.19
N THR A 4 -18.50 -3.52 -24.57
CA THR A 4 -17.51 -4.15 -23.69
C THR A 4 -16.50 -3.10 -23.27
N LYS A 5 -16.40 -2.80 -21.96
CA LYS A 5 -15.42 -1.84 -21.45
C LYS A 5 -13.99 -2.35 -21.70
N PRO A 6 -13.02 -1.45 -22.00
CA PRO A 6 -11.63 -1.86 -22.17
C PRO A 6 -11.09 -2.58 -20.92
N ILE A 7 -10.26 -3.61 -21.11
CA ILE A 7 -9.59 -4.28 -19.98
C ILE A 7 -8.64 -3.31 -19.27
N ARG A 8 -7.94 -2.46 -20.03
CA ARG A 8 -7.08 -1.39 -19.53
C ARG A 8 -7.33 -0.10 -20.30
N GLU A 9 -7.44 1.01 -19.59
CA GLU A 9 -7.56 2.35 -20.19
C GLU A 9 -6.93 3.41 -19.29
N ILE A 10 -6.24 4.39 -19.88
CA ILE A 10 -5.86 5.64 -19.18
C ILE A 10 -7.14 6.44 -19.00
N LEU A 11 -7.48 6.76 -17.75
CA LEU A 11 -8.66 7.55 -17.44
C LEU A 11 -8.46 9.01 -17.89
N PRO A 12 -9.49 9.65 -18.46
CA PRO A 12 -9.45 11.06 -18.80
C PRO A 12 -9.52 11.93 -17.53
N GLY A 13 -9.23 13.22 -17.67
CA GLY A 13 -9.30 14.18 -16.56
C GLY A 13 -8.02 14.22 -15.73
N THR A 14 -8.13 14.72 -14.50
CA THR A 14 -6.99 14.83 -13.58
C THR A 14 -6.83 13.59 -12.71
N VAL A 15 -5.63 13.35 -12.19
CA VAL A 15 -5.36 12.30 -11.18
C VAL A 15 -6.31 12.45 -9.98
N ALA A 16 -6.55 13.69 -9.57
CA ALA A 16 -7.51 14.07 -8.56
C ALA A 16 -8.93 13.56 -8.83
N ASP A 17 -9.47 13.80 -10.02
CA ASP A 17 -10.81 13.34 -10.40
C ASP A 17 -10.91 11.82 -10.34
N ALA A 18 -9.88 11.13 -10.86
CA ALA A 18 -9.83 9.68 -10.85
C ALA A 18 -9.75 9.11 -9.43
N VAL A 19 -8.88 9.65 -8.58
CA VAL A 19 -8.73 9.20 -7.19
C VAL A 19 -9.98 9.51 -6.37
N ALA A 20 -10.69 10.62 -6.61
CA ALA A 20 -11.93 10.94 -5.90
C ALA A 20 -13.02 9.86 -6.06
N THR A 21 -12.99 9.09 -7.17
CA THR A 21 -13.97 8.02 -7.41
C THR A 21 -13.90 6.87 -6.40
N VAL A 22 -12.76 6.70 -5.70
CA VAL A 22 -12.58 5.59 -4.75
C VAL A 22 -13.55 5.64 -3.57
N GLY A 23 -14.07 6.82 -3.23
CA GLY A 23 -15.11 6.96 -2.20
C GLY A 23 -16.43 6.24 -2.55
N ALA A 24 -16.66 5.93 -3.82
CA ALA A 24 -17.84 5.21 -4.31
C ALA A 24 -17.58 3.72 -4.61
N MET A 25 -16.36 3.21 -4.39
CA MET A 25 -15.98 1.83 -4.73
C MET A 25 -16.28 0.80 -3.62
N GLY A 26 -16.84 1.22 -2.48
CA GLY A 26 -17.00 0.36 -1.31
C GLY A 26 -15.66 0.14 -0.62
N ARG A 27 -15.24 -1.12 -0.41
CA ARG A 27 -13.93 -1.42 0.18
C ARG A 27 -12.81 -1.31 -0.86
N VAL A 28 -11.80 -0.52 -0.51
CA VAL A 28 -10.61 -0.31 -1.33
C VAL A 28 -9.38 -0.79 -0.58
N MET A 29 -8.47 -1.44 -1.30
CA MET A 29 -7.13 -1.74 -0.83
C MET A 29 -6.13 -0.80 -1.50
N LEU A 30 -5.49 0.07 -0.72
CA LEU A 30 -4.36 0.87 -1.18
C LEU A 30 -3.09 0.05 -0.94
N ALA A 31 -2.52 -0.48 -2.03
CA ALA A 31 -1.35 -1.35 -2.00
C ALA A 31 -0.15 -0.66 -2.66
N ALA A 32 0.96 -0.63 -1.93
CA ALA A 32 2.23 -0.08 -2.39
C ALA A 32 3.39 -0.97 -1.96
N SER A 33 4.40 -1.10 -2.83
CA SER A 33 5.58 -1.93 -2.60
C SER A 33 6.86 -1.22 -3.00
N ALA A 34 7.84 -1.18 -2.12
CA ALA A 34 9.17 -0.64 -2.35
C ALA A 34 10.16 -1.19 -1.33
N GLY A 35 11.43 -1.30 -1.70
CA GLY A 35 12.49 -1.67 -0.74
C GLY A 35 12.29 -3.05 -0.07
N GLY A 36 11.53 -3.96 -0.69
CA GLY A 36 11.20 -5.26 -0.08
C GLY A 36 10.07 -5.23 0.95
N ALA A 37 9.41 -4.10 1.15
CA ALA A 37 8.19 -4.00 1.95
C ALA A 37 6.97 -3.76 1.05
N THR A 38 5.86 -4.43 1.35
CA THR A 38 4.53 -4.13 0.80
C THR A 38 3.62 -3.71 1.94
N HIS A 39 3.00 -2.54 1.80
CA HIS A 39 2.09 -1.98 2.78
C HIS A 39 0.69 -1.82 2.17
N GLU A 40 -0.31 -2.44 2.79
CA GLU A 40 -1.69 -2.45 2.31
C GLU A 40 -2.64 -1.91 3.37
N ARG A 41 -3.43 -0.88 3.02
CA ARG A 41 -4.56 -0.40 3.84
C ARG A 41 -5.88 -0.82 3.19
N ILE A 42 -6.78 -1.38 3.98
CA ILE A 42 -7.99 -2.05 3.50
C ILE A 42 -9.22 -1.50 4.19
N GLY A 43 -10.17 -1.01 3.40
CA GLY A 43 -11.48 -0.58 3.89
C GLY A 43 -12.07 0.54 3.05
N PRO A 44 -13.20 1.13 3.48
CA PRO A 44 -13.80 2.26 2.76
C PRO A 44 -12.95 3.52 2.91
N VAL A 45 -12.82 4.27 1.81
CA VAL A 45 -12.22 5.61 1.84
C VAL A 45 -13.30 6.61 2.21
N ALA A 46 -13.21 7.22 3.40
CA ALA A 46 -14.24 8.11 3.90
C ALA A 46 -14.21 9.49 3.23
N ALA A 47 -13.01 10.01 2.94
CA ALA A 47 -12.85 11.27 2.23
C ALA A 47 -11.55 11.32 1.42
N VAL A 48 -11.63 11.97 0.25
CA VAL A 48 -10.50 12.39 -0.58
C VAL A 48 -10.49 13.92 -0.58
N ARG A 49 -9.38 14.54 -0.16
CA ARG A 49 -9.25 16.01 -0.09
C ARG A 49 -8.01 16.48 -0.81
N HIS A 50 -8.09 17.62 -1.50
CA HIS A 50 -6.93 18.28 -2.05
C HIS A 50 -6.25 19.13 -0.97
N GLU A 51 -4.95 18.94 -0.79
CA GLU A 51 -4.14 19.65 0.19
C GLU A 51 -2.83 20.09 -0.48
N ALA A 52 -2.72 21.37 -0.86
CA ALA A 52 -1.48 22.00 -1.33
C ALA A 52 -0.58 21.13 -2.24
N GLY A 53 -1.09 20.67 -3.38
CA GLY A 53 -0.33 19.84 -4.33
C GLY A 53 -0.35 18.34 -4.03
N THR A 54 -1.09 17.93 -3.01
CA THR A 54 -1.30 16.51 -2.67
C THR A 54 -2.79 16.16 -2.59
N LEU A 55 -3.08 14.86 -2.57
CA LEU A 55 -4.37 14.31 -2.17
C LEU A 55 -4.24 13.59 -0.84
N ARG A 56 -5.08 13.95 0.14
CA ARG A 56 -5.29 13.19 1.36
C ARG A 56 -6.42 12.19 1.18
N LEU A 57 -6.12 10.90 1.34
CA LEU A 57 -7.12 9.87 1.61
C LEU A 57 -7.24 9.74 3.14
N SER A 58 -8.47 9.83 3.65
CA SER A 58 -8.73 9.74 5.08
C SER A 58 -9.95 8.88 5.40
N GLY A 59 -9.96 8.30 6.58
CA GLY A 59 -11.02 7.46 7.14
C GLY A 59 -10.46 6.55 8.23
N GLU A 60 -11.30 5.73 8.84
CA GLU A 60 -10.85 4.73 9.83
C GLU A 60 -9.79 3.78 9.22
N ALA A 61 -10.01 3.36 7.98
CA ALA A 61 -9.14 2.43 7.28
C ALA A 61 -7.98 3.08 6.50
N HIS A 62 -8.00 4.40 6.28
CA HIS A 62 -7.04 5.05 5.37
C HIS A 62 -6.51 6.35 5.96
N ASP A 63 -5.18 6.49 5.95
CA ASP A 63 -4.47 7.74 6.14
C ASP A 63 -3.30 7.74 5.16
N ALA A 64 -3.45 8.46 4.04
CA ALA A 64 -2.44 8.50 3.00
C ALA A 64 -2.38 9.86 2.31
N LEU A 65 -1.19 10.23 1.87
CA LEU A 65 -0.90 11.41 1.07
C LEU A 65 -0.34 10.98 -0.28
N ILE A 66 -0.93 11.50 -1.35
CA ILE A 66 -0.51 11.25 -2.73
C ILE A 66 0.06 12.55 -3.30
N ASP A 67 1.30 12.52 -3.78
CA ASP A 67 1.95 13.68 -4.39
C ASP A 67 1.55 13.82 -5.86
N LEU A 68 0.83 14.90 -6.18
CA LEU A 68 0.35 15.18 -7.54
C LEU A 68 1.44 15.71 -8.48
N ALA A 69 2.61 16.09 -7.96
CA ALA A 69 3.76 16.41 -8.79
C ALA A 69 4.47 15.14 -9.29
N VAL A 70 4.30 14.01 -8.61
CA VAL A 70 4.91 12.72 -8.94
C VAL A 70 3.95 11.84 -9.73
N ILE A 71 2.69 11.74 -9.29
CA ILE A 71 1.68 10.92 -9.95
C ILE A 71 0.99 11.75 -11.03
N VAL A 72 1.15 11.34 -12.29
CA VAL A 72 0.71 12.14 -13.44
C VAL A 72 -0.39 11.49 -14.27
N SER A 73 -0.63 10.19 -14.10
CA SER A 73 -1.70 9.49 -14.82
C SER A 73 -2.31 8.35 -14.01
N VAL A 74 -3.55 7.99 -14.35
CA VAL A 74 -4.28 6.89 -13.70
C VAL A 74 -4.80 5.94 -14.77
N VAL A 75 -4.56 4.64 -14.58
CA VAL A 75 -5.07 3.58 -15.44
C VAL A 75 -6.13 2.79 -14.70
N ALA A 76 -7.32 2.64 -15.30
CA ALA A 76 -8.27 1.64 -14.86
C ALA A 76 -7.85 0.28 -15.45
N ASP A 77 -7.59 -0.70 -14.58
CA ASP A 77 -7.21 -2.06 -14.96
C ASP A 77 -8.20 -3.08 -14.37
N ARG A 78 -8.90 -3.80 -15.25
CA ARG A 78 -9.92 -4.80 -14.94
C ARG A 78 -9.42 -6.24 -15.06
N SER A 79 -8.13 -6.43 -15.34
CA SER A 79 -7.48 -7.73 -15.51
C SER A 79 -7.24 -8.47 -14.20
N GLY A 80 -7.25 -7.76 -13.05
CA GLY A 80 -6.97 -8.34 -11.74
C GLY A 80 -7.90 -9.51 -11.41
N ARG A 81 -7.31 -10.61 -10.92
CA ARG A 81 -8.03 -11.82 -10.53
C ARG A 81 -7.48 -12.35 -9.21
N MET A 82 -8.39 -12.70 -8.31
CA MET A 82 -8.09 -13.49 -7.11
C MET A 82 -9.07 -14.66 -7.05
N LYS A 83 -8.58 -15.85 -7.37
CA LYS A 83 -9.43 -17.03 -7.64
C LYS A 83 -10.48 -16.66 -8.70
N ASP A 84 -11.76 -16.84 -8.40
CA ASP A 84 -12.87 -16.54 -9.30
C ASP A 84 -13.33 -15.07 -9.28
N ARG A 85 -12.74 -14.23 -8.41
CA ARG A 85 -13.13 -12.82 -8.27
C ARG A 85 -12.29 -11.91 -9.16
N VAL A 86 -12.96 -10.97 -9.81
CA VAL A 86 -12.34 -9.83 -10.49
C VAL A 86 -12.02 -8.76 -9.46
N LEU A 87 -10.77 -8.34 -9.40
CA LEU A 87 -10.29 -7.26 -8.54
C LEU A 87 -9.77 -6.13 -9.42
N PRO A 88 -10.66 -5.24 -9.91
CA PRO A 88 -10.22 -4.12 -10.72
C PRO A 88 -9.49 -3.10 -9.85
N ARG A 89 -8.62 -2.31 -10.46
CA ARG A 89 -7.78 -1.34 -9.76
C ARG A 89 -7.60 -0.07 -10.56
N LEU A 90 -7.36 1.02 -9.84
CA LEU A 90 -6.69 2.19 -10.37
C LEU A 90 -5.19 1.99 -10.16
N GLU A 91 -4.42 1.93 -11.23
CA GLU A 91 -2.95 1.99 -11.19
C GLU A 91 -2.56 3.47 -11.26
N LEU A 92 -1.78 3.95 -10.27
CA LEU A 92 -1.32 5.32 -10.21
C LEU A 92 0.11 5.36 -10.75
N LEU A 93 0.29 6.11 -11.84
CA LEU A 93 1.50 6.08 -12.63
C LEU A 93 2.31 7.36 -12.44
N ASP A 94 3.63 7.19 -12.37
CA ASP A 94 4.58 8.28 -12.39
C ASP A 94 4.84 8.82 -13.82
N ALA A 95 5.73 9.81 -13.93
CA ALA A 95 6.10 10.41 -15.22
C ALA A 95 6.83 9.46 -16.19
N ALA A 96 7.38 8.34 -15.71
CA ALA A 96 7.96 7.31 -16.54
C ALA A 96 6.89 6.33 -17.09
N GLY A 97 5.66 6.43 -16.60
CA GLY A 97 4.58 5.51 -16.93
C GLY A 97 4.62 4.22 -16.11
N GLU A 98 5.45 4.17 -15.07
CA GLU A 98 5.54 3.03 -14.17
C GLU A 98 4.47 3.13 -13.09
N THR A 99 3.90 1.98 -12.70
CA THR A 99 2.92 1.93 -11.62
C THR A 99 3.62 2.15 -10.29
N ALA A 100 3.40 3.32 -9.67
CA ALA A 100 3.93 3.65 -8.36
C ALA A 100 3.21 2.89 -7.24
N PHE A 101 1.88 2.82 -7.31
CA PHE A 101 1.02 2.07 -6.38
C PHE A 101 -0.38 1.87 -6.98
N SER A 102 -1.27 1.17 -6.27
CA SER A 102 -2.62 0.86 -6.77
C SER A 102 -3.71 0.99 -5.72
N LEU A 103 -4.90 1.42 -6.16
CA LEU A 103 -6.15 1.42 -5.39
C LEU A 103 -7.05 0.32 -5.96
N ILE A 104 -7.20 -0.80 -5.25
CA ILE A 104 -7.89 -2.00 -5.71
C ILE A 104 -9.29 -2.04 -5.12
N CYS A 105 -10.32 -2.15 -5.95
CA CYS A 105 -11.70 -2.31 -5.51
C CYS A 105 -11.96 -3.77 -5.11
N LEU A 106 -12.11 -4.01 -3.81
CA LEU A 106 -12.32 -5.36 -3.26
C LEU A 106 -13.75 -5.85 -3.43
N ASP A 107 -14.68 -4.94 -3.67
CA ASP A 107 -16.10 -5.24 -3.86
C ASP A 107 -16.43 -5.57 -5.33
N GLY A 108 -15.41 -5.54 -6.20
CA GLY A 108 -15.45 -6.14 -7.53
C GLY A 108 -15.72 -5.16 -8.66
N LEU A 109 -16.07 -5.73 -9.82
CA LEU A 109 -16.13 -5.00 -11.08
C LEU A 109 -17.27 -3.99 -11.16
N GLU A 110 -18.47 -4.35 -10.68
CA GLU A 110 -19.64 -3.49 -10.80
C GLU A 110 -19.53 -2.19 -9.98
N PRO A 111 -19.14 -2.19 -8.68
CA PRO A 111 -18.90 -0.96 -7.93
C PRO A 111 -17.81 -0.09 -8.56
N PHE A 112 -16.72 -0.72 -9.01
CA PHE A 112 -15.61 -0.03 -9.67
C PHE A 112 -16.07 0.70 -10.94
N ASP A 113 -16.75 -0.02 -11.83
CA ASP A 113 -17.19 0.51 -13.12
C ASP A 113 -18.24 1.61 -12.99
N LYS A 114 -19.08 1.53 -11.96
CA LYS A 114 -20.05 2.58 -11.61
C LYS A 114 -19.35 3.83 -11.06
N ALA A 115 -18.33 3.65 -10.23
CA ALA A 115 -17.60 4.77 -9.62
C ALA A 115 -16.88 5.64 -10.65
N ILE A 116 -16.29 5.02 -11.69
CA ILE A 116 -15.52 5.74 -12.72
C ILE A 116 -16.34 6.16 -13.94
N GLU A 117 -17.63 5.78 -14.03
CA GLU A 117 -18.48 6.05 -15.20
C GLU A 117 -18.55 7.54 -15.54
N GLY A 118 -18.59 8.40 -14.51
CA GLY A 118 -18.67 9.86 -14.67
C GLY A 118 -17.43 10.51 -15.27
N LEU A 119 -16.29 9.82 -15.34
CA LEU A 119 -15.06 10.33 -15.95
C LEU A 119 -15.14 10.31 -17.48
N GLY A 120 -15.96 9.42 -18.06
CA GLY A 120 -16.02 9.18 -19.49
C GLY A 120 -15.03 8.13 -19.99
N ALA A 121 -14.98 7.93 -21.30
CA ALA A 121 -14.15 6.90 -21.92
C ALA A 121 -12.67 7.27 -21.89
N GLY A 122 -11.82 6.31 -21.52
CA GLY A 122 -10.37 6.48 -21.50
C GLY A 122 -9.67 6.13 -22.81
N THR A 123 -8.35 6.31 -22.81
CA THR A 123 -7.48 5.86 -23.90
C THR A 123 -7.14 4.39 -23.67
N VAL A 124 -7.57 3.51 -24.58
CA VAL A 124 -7.34 2.06 -24.49
C VAL A 124 -5.85 1.74 -24.45
N LEU A 125 -5.46 0.87 -23.52
CA LEU A 125 -4.10 0.32 -23.42
C LEU A 125 -4.10 -1.17 -23.77
N PRO A 126 -2.98 -1.71 -24.27
CA PRO A 126 -2.81 -3.15 -24.38
C PRO A 126 -2.86 -3.80 -22.99
N GLU A 127 -3.27 -5.06 -22.96
CA GLU A 127 -3.20 -5.88 -21.77
C GLU A 127 -1.74 -6.03 -21.32
N LYS A 128 -1.50 -5.96 -20.01
CA LYS A 128 -0.18 -6.29 -19.44
C LYS A 128 0.03 -7.79 -19.59
N ALA A 129 1.22 -8.19 -20.01
CA ALA A 129 1.63 -9.59 -19.95
C ALA A 129 1.47 -10.08 -18.51
N ARG A 130 0.82 -11.22 -18.33
CA ARG A 130 0.67 -11.81 -17.00
C ARG A 130 2.06 -12.19 -16.51
N GLN A 131 2.51 -11.55 -15.43
CA GLN A 131 3.74 -11.96 -14.77
C GLN A 131 3.56 -13.39 -14.27
N THR A 132 4.53 -14.24 -14.56
CA THR A 132 4.60 -15.59 -13.97
C THR A 132 4.69 -15.44 -12.47
N ALA A 133 3.84 -16.17 -11.74
CA ALA A 133 3.95 -16.23 -10.29
C ALA A 133 5.36 -16.69 -9.93
N VAL A 134 6.08 -15.87 -9.17
CA VAL A 134 7.38 -16.26 -8.63
C VAL A 134 7.11 -17.34 -7.58
N GLU A 135 7.91 -18.42 -7.59
CA GLU A 135 7.78 -19.44 -6.57
C GLU A 135 8.00 -18.82 -5.18
N PRO A 136 7.18 -19.19 -4.20
CA PRO A 136 7.34 -18.68 -2.84
C PRO A 136 8.73 -19.01 -2.28
N GLY A 137 9.34 -18.04 -1.61
CA GLY A 137 10.55 -18.29 -0.85
C GLY A 137 10.28 -19.21 0.36
N PRO A 138 11.33 -19.81 0.95
CA PRO A 138 11.20 -20.49 2.23
C PRO A 138 10.66 -19.51 3.29
N ALA A 139 10.00 -20.04 4.33
CA ALA A 139 9.62 -19.19 5.46
C ALA A 139 10.90 -18.60 6.10
N PRO A 140 10.91 -17.30 6.42
CA PRO A 140 12.02 -16.70 7.17
C PRO A 140 12.35 -17.50 8.42
N ALA A 141 13.64 -17.70 8.68
CA ALA A 141 14.13 -18.42 9.84
C ALA A 141 15.45 -17.82 10.32
N GLY A 142 15.65 -17.77 11.63
CA GLY A 142 16.86 -17.22 12.24
C GLY A 142 16.69 -15.78 12.72
N ASP A 143 17.82 -15.10 12.88
CA ASP A 143 17.92 -13.74 13.42
C ASP A 143 17.77 -12.72 12.28
N ASP A 144 16.53 -12.31 12.01
CA ASP A 144 16.22 -11.27 11.03
C ASP A 144 15.98 -9.93 11.76
N PRO A 145 16.71 -8.84 11.43
CA PRO A 145 16.53 -7.55 12.08
C PRO A 145 15.12 -6.97 11.96
N GLY A 146 14.43 -7.24 10.84
CA GLY A 146 13.04 -6.86 10.64
C GLY A 146 12.13 -7.62 11.60
N ALA A 147 12.28 -8.95 11.68
CA ALA A 147 11.51 -9.81 12.57
C ALA A 147 11.66 -9.39 14.04
N ASN A 148 12.88 -9.12 14.49
CA ASN A 148 13.16 -8.76 15.87
C ASN A 148 12.38 -7.51 16.31
N LEU A 149 12.38 -6.44 15.50
CA LEU A 149 11.66 -5.22 15.84
C LEU A 149 10.14 -5.42 15.78
N LEU A 150 9.63 -6.12 14.77
CA LEU A 150 8.20 -6.41 14.66
C LEU A 150 7.69 -7.26 15.83
N GLU A 151 8.46 -8.25 16.25
CA GLU A 151 8.16 -9.08 17.41
C GLU A 151 8.27 -8.31 18.73
N ALA A 152 9.26 -7.42 18.87
CA ALA A 152 9.36 -6.55 20.04
C ALA A 152 8.12 -5.64 20.15
N ALA A 153 7.71 -5.01 19.05
CA ALA A 153 6.51 -4.18 18.98
C ALA A 153 5.24 -4.98 19.32
N ARG A 154 5.10 -6.19 18.77
CA ARG A 154 4.01 -7.12 19.07
C ARG A 154 3.98 -7.51 20.55
N ALA A 155 5.14 -7.85 21.12
CA ALA A 155 5.28 -8.27 22.50
C ALA A 155 5.00 -7.12 23.50
N GLY A 156 5.32 -5.88 23.11
CA GLY A 156 4.97 -4.68 23.89
C GLY A 156 3.46 -4.49 24.03
N GLY A 157 2.67 -4.91 23.05
CA GLY A 157 1.20 -4.90 23.12
C GLY A 157 0.59 -3.49 23.14
N GLU A 158 1.35 -2.48 22.75
CA GLU A 158 0.92 -1.08 22.67
C GLU A 158 0.70 -0.65 21.22
N ALA A 159 -0.02 0.47 21.04
CA ALA A 159 -0.24 1.02 19.73
C ALA A 159 1.06 1.58 19.16
N VAL A 160 1.39 1.18 17.94
CA VAL A 160 2.50 1.69 17.15
C VAL A 160 1.99 2.23 15.83
N THR A 161 2.74 3.17 15.25
CA THR A 161 2.52 3.70 13.91
C THR A 161 3.50 3.04 12.95
N VAL A 162 2.96 2.43 11.90
CA VAL A 162 3.72 1.97 10.73
C VAL A 162 3.48 2.96 9.60
N LEU A 163 4.53 3.69 9.24
CA LEU A 163 4.52 4.63 8.13
C LEU A 163 5.34 4.04 6.98
N PHE A 164 4.79 4.16 5.77
CA PHE A 164 5.44 3.71 4.56
C PHE A 164 5.48 4.82 3.51
N ARG A 165 6.66 5.07 2.96
CA ARG A 165 6.91 6.03 1.88
C ARG A 165 7.46 5.32 0.66
N CYS A 166 6.87 5.61 -0.48
CA CYS A 166 7.42 5.23 -1.78
C CYS A 166 7.15 6.34 -2.80
N THR A 167 7.42 6.07 -4.07
CA THR A 167 7.22 7.04 -5.16
C THR A 167 5.80 7.62 -5.12
N GLY A 168 5.70 8.92 -4.82
CA GLY A 168 4.44 9.67 -4.84
C GLY A 168 3.43 9.29 -3.76
N LEU A 169 3.80 8.52 -2.73
CA LEU A 169 2.90 8.06 -1.69
C LEU A 169 3.56 8.08 -0.31
N GLU A 170 2.82 8.59 0.67
CA GLU A 170 2.99 8.29 2.09
C GLU A 170 1.71 7.64 2.59
N GLN A 171 1.82 6.53 3.32
CA GLN A 171 0.69 5.79 3.88
C GLN A 171 0.98 5.37 5.31
N THR A 172 -0.02 5.50 6.17
CA THR A 172 0.12 5.27 7.60
C THR A 172 -0.93 4.28 8.11
N TRP A 173 -0.49 3.40 8.99
CA TRP A 173 -1.34 2.63 9.89
C TRP A 173 -0.94 2.91 11.34
N THR A 174 -1.91 2.97 12.25
CA THR A 174 -1.65 2.99 13.69
C THR A 174 -2.55 1.99 14.40
N GLY A 175 -1.96 1.17 15.27
CA GLY A 175 -2.69 0.20 16.08
C GLY A 175 -1.75 -0.76 16.80
N ILE A 176 -2.33 -1.75 17.48
CA ILE A 176 -1.57 -2.79 18.17
C ILE A 176 -1.25 -3.89 17.16
N ILE A 177 0.02 -4.27 17.01
CA ILE A 177 0.42 -5.36 16.12
C ILE A 177 -0.09 -6.68 16.70
N GLY A 178 -0.92 -7.39 15.95
CA GLY A 178 -1.48 -8.69 16.33
C GLY A 178 -0.47 -9.83 16.28
N GLU A 179 -0.33 -10.49 15.13
CA GLU A 179 0.58 -11.63 14.93
C GLU A 179 1.55 -11.32 13.79
N VAL A 180 2.82 -11.68 13.95
CA VAL A 180 3.85 -11.61 12.91
C VAL A 180 4.11 -13.03 12.42
N LYS A 181 3.78 -13.31 11.16
CA LYS A 181 3.84 -14.65 10.55
C LYS A 181 4.95 -14.73 9.52
N PRO A 182 6.03 -15.47 9.78
CA PRO A 182 6.98 -15.87 8.75
C PRO A 182 6.32 -16.84 7.77
N ALA A 183 6.19 -16.45 6.50
CA ALA A 183 5.67 -17.31 5.45
C ALA A 183 6.12 -16.80 4.06
N MET A 184 6.41 -17.74 3.16
CA MET A 184 6.59 -17.46 1.72
C MET A 184 7.73 -16.48 1.39
N GLY A 185 8.77 -16.40 2.23
CA GLY A 185 9.87 -15.43 2.10
C GLY A 185 9.58 -14.05 2.69
N PHE A 186 8.50 -13.91 3.46
CA PHE A 186 8.09 -12.66 4.09
C PHE A 186 7.75 -12.82 5.57
N LEU A 187 7.95 -11.76 6.34
CA LEU A 187 7.33 -11.52 7.63
C LEU A 187 6.00 -10.81 7.37
N ASN A 188 4.90 -11.41 7.82
CA ASN A 188 3.55 -10.95 7.49
C ASN A 188 2.82 -10.48 8.74
N ILE A 189 2.30 -9.25 8.71
CA ILE A 189 1.25 -8.81 9.64
C ILE A 189 -0.04 -8.78 8.85
N ILE A 190 -1.06 -9.51 9.29
CA ILE A 190 -2.35 -9.62 8.58
C ILE A 190 -3.46 -9.27 9.56
N GLN A 191 -4.05 -8.10 9.37
CA GLN A 191 -5.16 -7.57 10.17
C GLN A 191 -6.30 -7.13 9.26
N PRO A 192 -7.53 -6.96 9.78
CA PRO A 192 -8.70 -6.69 8.95
C PRO A 192 -8.58 -5.48 8.01
N ASP A 193 -7.84 -4.45 8.44
CA ASP A 193 -7.64 -3.19 7.71
C ASP A 193 -6.19 -2.94 7.29
N PHE A 194 -5.24 -3.79 7.69
CA PHE A 194 -3.81 -3.57 7.50
C PHE A 194 -3.07 -4.86 7.18
N HIS A 195 -2.33 -4.87 6.07
CA HIS A 195 -1.31 -5.88 5.83
C HIS A 195 0.07 -5.25 5.67
N LEU A 196 1.07 -5.91 6.24
CA LEU A 196 2.48 -5.68 5.95
C LEU A 196 3.09 -6.99 5.47
N HIS A 197 3.78 -6.96 4.34
CA HIS A 197 4.67 -8.02 3.90
C HIS A 197 6.09 -7.47 3.85
N LEU A 198 6.94 -7.87 4.78
CA LEU A 198 8.34 -7.47 4.81
C LEU A 198 9.20 -8.64 4.36
N LYS A 199 9.89 -8.50 3.23
CA LYS A 199 10.74 -9.55 2.67
C LYS A 199 11.86 -9.89 3.66
N ASP A 200 12.14 -11.18 3.78
CA ASP A 200 13.23 -11.71 4.60
C ASP A 200 14.55 -10.97 4.29
N HIS A 201 15.24 -10.52 5.35
CA HIS A 201 16.48 -9.76 5.28
C HIS A 201 16.45 -8.50 4.40
N ALA A 202 15.27 -7.93 4.13
CA ALA A 202 15.18 -6.62 3.49
C ALA A 202 15.76 -5.53 4.40
N VAL A 203 15.47 -5.61 5.70
CA VAL A 203 16.03 -4.72 6.71
C VAL A 203 17.35 -5.28 7.21
N ALA A 204 18.44 -4.57 6.95
CA ALA A 204 19.74 -4.88 7.52
C ALA A 204 19.97 -4.11 8.83
N HIS A 205 19.44 -2.89 8.94
CA HIS A 205 19.59 -2.04 10.10
C HIS A 205 18.32 -1.22 10.38
N TRP A 206 18.09 -0.92 11.65
CA TRP A 206 17.10 0.06 12.08
C TRP A 206 17.81 1.27 12.65
N ARG A 207 17.78 2.39 11.92
CA ARG A 207 18.27 3.65 12.46
C ARG A 207 17.24 4.19 13.45
N ARG A 208 17.66 4.31 14.70
CA ARG A 208 16.82 4.70 15.83
C ARG A 208 16.92 6.20 16.09
N ASP A 209 15.78 6.88 16.04
CA ASP A 209 15.62 8.28 16.45
C ASP A 209 14.70 8.34 17.68
N ALA A 210 15.09 9.08 18.72
CA ALA A 210 14.29 9.26 19.92
C ALA A 210 13.96 10.74 20.11
N SER A 211 12.67 11.05 20.31
CA SER A 211 12.17 12.41 20.53
C SER A 211 10.97 12.38 21.45
N ASP A 212 10.95 13.24 22.48
CA ASP A 212 9.79 13.49 23.35
C ASP A 212 9.00 12.24 23.81
N GLY A 213 9.72 11.22 24.31
CA GLY A 213 9.10 10.00 24.85
C GLY A 213 8.63 8.98 23.80
N ALA A 214 8.72 9.32 22.51
CA ALA A 214 8.52 8.41 21.40
C ALA A 214 9.87 7.96 20.81
N ILE A 215 9.86 6.76 20.23
CA ILE A 215 10.98 6.23 19.45
C ILE A 215 10.47 5.98 18.04
N ALA A 216 11.29 6.30 17.05
CA ALA A 216 11.11 5.94 15.65
C ALA A 216 12.29 5.09 15.17
N PHE A 217 11.98 4.02 14.44
CA PHE A 217 12.94 3.13 13.81
C PHE A 217 12.75 3.24 12.31
N HIS A 218 13.79 3.68 11.61
CA HIS A 218 13.83 3.81 10.16
C HIS A 218 14.52 2.59 9.56
N ALA A 219 13.83 1.87 8.67
CA ALA A 219 14.36 0.68 8.02
C ALA A 219 15.42 1.04 6.96
N GLU A 220 16.60 0.43 7.07
CA GLU A 220 17.72 0.60 6.15
C GLU A 220 18.17 -0.76 5.59
N ALA A 221 18.45 -0.78 4.30
CA ALA A 221 19.05 -1.92 3.60
C ALA A 221 20.55 -2.07 3.95
N ALA A 222 21.16 -3.17 3.49
CA ALA A 222 22.57 -3.46 3.75
C ALA A 222 23.54 -2.42 3.15
N ASP A 223 23.13 -1.70 2.11
CA ASP A 223 23.88 -0.60 1.51
C ASP A 223 23.63 0.77 2.18
N GLY A 224 22.81 0.80 3.25
CA GLY A 224 22.41 2.01 3.97
C GLY A 224 21.29 2.80 3.31
N SER A 225 20.73 2.32 2.19
CA SER A 225 19.58 2.97 1.57
C SER A 225 18.32 2.82 2.43
N ALA A 226 17.49 3.86 2.49
CA ALA A 226 16.23 3.81 3.21
C ALA A 226 15.20 2.99 2.45
N LEU A 227 14.48 2.11 3.15
CA LEU A 227 13.40 1.30 2.56
C LEU A 227 12.05 2.01 2.53
N GLY A 228 11.97 3.22 3.10
CA GLY A 228 10.73 3.99 3.23
C GLY A 228 9.80 3.51 4.35
N LEU A 229 10.14 2.43 5.06
CA LEU A 229 9.39 1.89 6.20
C LEU A 229 9.89 2.51 7.52
N VAL A 230 8.96 2.98 8.34
CA VAL A 230 9.22 3.52 9.68
C VAL A 230 8.24 2.92 10.67
N LEU A 231 8.77 2.43 11.80
CA LEU A 231 7.96 2.03 12.95
C LEU A 231 8.17 3.03 14.07
N SER A 232 7.10 3.53 14.68
CA SER A 232 7.19 4.48 15.77
C SER A 232 6.13 4.28 16.83
N GLY A 233 6.38 4.78 18.04
CA GLY A 233 5.50 4.58 19.18
C GLY A 233 6.16 4.95 20.50
N PRO A 234 5.49 4.74 21.64
CA PRO A 234 6.10 4.93 22.95
C PRO A 234 7.28 3.97 23.13
N GLY A 235 8.30 4.39 23.88
CA GLY A 235 9.49 3.54 24.06
C GLY A 235 9.20 2.17 24.69
N SER A 236 8.15 2.07 25.51
CA SER A 236 7.69 0.81 26.12
C SER A 236 7.16 -0.20 25.10
N ALA A 237 6.63 0.26 23.96
CA ALA A 237 6.19 -0.62 22.88
C ALA A 237 7.35 -1.45 22.29
N PHE A 238 8.60 -0.96 22.42
CA PHE A 238 9.79 -1.59 21.83
C PHE A 238 10.78 -2.07 22.88
N ALA A 239 10.35 -2.36 24.11
CA ALA A 239 11.25 -2.71 25.21
C ALA A 239 12.10 -3.97 24.97
N GLY A 240 11.72 -4.82 24.02
CA GLY A 240 12.47 -6.01 23.61
C GLY A 240 13.36 -5.82 22.37
N ALA A 241 13.46 -4.60 21.83
CA ALA A 241 14.21 -4.28 20.60
C ALA A 241 15.65 -3.81 20.88
#